data_AF-A0A960RLX7-F1
#
_entry.id   AF-A0A960RLX7-F1
#
_cell.length_a   1.000
_cell.length_b   1.000
_cell.length_c   1.000
_cell.angle_alpha   90.00
_cell.angle_beta   90.00
_cell.angle_gamma   90.00
#
_symmetry.space_group_name_H-M   'P 1'
#
loop_
_entity.id
_entity.type
_entity.pdbx_description
1 polymer ?
#
loop_
_entity_poly.entity_id
_entity_poly.type
_entity_poly.pdbx_seq_one_letter_code
_entity_poly.pdbx_strand_id
1 'polypeptide(L)'
;MNFIKRIITLTALAALLAAPALRAEEQGKNYGVDAWYMHFDLDWRVDSGLPTKALIVSLQGLANRAAPQFYVVHPPEYQWEITGPLFDFYQRKHGVKFHLLQSANEALRKFSSAAKGYVVWDKSVGASLNVAFTIAGLEDVVVVSEELIPLVEKHGLKQVDDLRGRYTGMTDAQIYQDAYDKYWDRCIKDRIMLMGGHAGAVRMPGMADWGVNQRMFFHDLSANPTRPDHAEELALNRRLLSEIEPGGYVFGWHSYAKDTEEQYTTLLSMYGLRMEGLHNLPNLSFNHQFEFTPGFKFTNNHSVPLDAKLTAEEKVYIAFVQSDSIGIGVWTKPGRGKLPFGWQVTMNWTEFSPAALEYFHESATPNDYFIGGLSGPG
;
A
#
# COMPACT_ATOMS: atom_id res chain seq x y z
N MET A 1 -35.46 58.52 11.61
CA MET A 1 -34.21 58.52 12.41
C MET A 1 -34.14 57.18 13.12
N ASN A 2 -33.09 56.41 12.84
CA ASN A 2 -32.60 55.23 13.55
C ASN A 2 -33.28 53.85 13.40
N PHE A 3 -32.47 52.97 12.80
CA PHE A 3 -32.25 51.55 13.14
C PHE A 3 -33.21 50.48 12.61
N ILE A 4 -32.94 50.10 11.35
CA ILE A 4 -32.98 48.72 10.88
C ILE A 4 -32.02 47.87 11.74
N LYS A 5 -32.54 46.95 12.56
CA LYS A 5 -31.82 45.75 13.05
C LYS A 5 -32.79 44.78 13.74
N ARG A 6 -32.71 43.52 13.32
CA ARG A 6 -33.16 42.28 13.98
C ARG A 6 -34.68 42.04 14.04
N ILE A 7 -35.15 41.14 13.19
CA ILE A 7 -35.95 39.93 13.50
C ILE A 7 -36.18 39.23 12.15
N ILE A 8 -35.25 38.36 11.75
CA ILE A 8 -35.52 37.22 10.87
C ILE A 8 -34.62 36.11 11.42
N THR A 9 -35.17 35.29 12.30
CA THR A 9 -34.55 34.07 12.80
C THR A 9 -35.68 33.05 12.88
N LEU A 10 -35.37 31.83 12.47
CA LEU A 10 -36.24 30.64 12.44
C LEU A 10 -37.30 30.58 11.32
N THR A 11 -36.86 30.22 10.10
CA THR A 11 -37.56 29.23 9.22
C THR A 11 -36.78 29.02 7.92
N ALA A 12 -35.56 28.49 7.99
CA ALA A 12 -34.82 28.04 6.80
C ALA A 12 -33.76 26.96 7.12
N LEU A 13 -34.04 26.11 8.12
CA LEU A 13 -33.13 25.02 8.51
C LEU A 13 -33.93 23.73 8.78
N ALA A 14 -34.70 23.27 7.79
CA ALA A 14 -35.48 22.04 7.92
C ALA A 14 -35.75 21.31 6.58
N ALA A 15 -34.98 21.59 5.52
CA ALA A 15 -35.24 21.02 4.20
C ALA A 15 -33.96 20.53 3.47
N LEU A 16 -33.08 19.85 4.20
CA LEU A 16 -31.90 19.16 3.63
C LEU A 16 -31.51 17.95 4.50
N LEU A 17 -32.48 17.11 4.83
CA LEU A 17 -32.26 15.80 5.48
C LEU A 17 -33.20 14.76 4.86
N ALA A 18 -32.99 14.45 3.58
CA ALA A 18 -33.55 13.28 2.93
C ALA A 18 -32.75 12.96 1.66
N ALA A 19 -31.43 12.75 1.80
CA ALA A 19 -30.67 11.95 0.85
C ALA A 19 -30.75 10.49 1.35
N PRO A 20 -30.96 9.49 0.48
CA PRO A 20 -31.25 8.14 0.91
C PRO A 20 -30.04 7.57 1.66
N ALA A 21 -30.27 7.23 2.92
CA ALA A 21 -29.39 6.39 3.71
C ALA A 21 -29.38 4.98 3.10
N LEU A 22 -28.59 4.79 2.05
CA LEU A 22 -27.89 3.52 1.82
C LEU A 22 -26.55 3.64 2.54
N ARG A 23 -26.63 3.77 3.88
CA ARG A 23 -25.48 3.51 4.74
C ARG A 23 -25.39 2.00 4.86
N ALA A 24 -24.20 1.51 4.55
CA ALA A 24 -23.74 0.15 4.72
C ALA A 24 -24.46 -0.58 5.87
N GLU A 25 -25.00 -1.76 5.56
CA GLU A 25 -25.26 -2.78 6.57
C GLU A 25 -24.04 -2.92 7.47
N GLU A 26 -24.31 -3.06 8.77
CA GLU A 26 -23.32 -3.33 9.82
C GLU A 26 -22.24 -4.30 9.32
N GLN A 27 -21.03 -3.80 9.06
CA GLN A 27 -19.83 -4.64 8.88
C GLN A 27 -19.43 -5.19 10.24
N GLY A 28 -20.25 -6.10 10.76
CA GLY A 28 -19.89 -6.98 11.84
C GLY A 28 -19.06 -8.15 11.30
N LYS A 29 -17.78 -8.14 11.67
CA LYS A 29 -17.03 -9.36 12.05
C LYS A 29 -16.81 -10.40 10.93
N ASN A 30 -15.81 -10.17 10.09
CA ASN A 30 -15.19 -11.20 9.23
C ASN A 30 -14.50 -12.29 10.08
N TYR A 31 -15.28 -13.22 10.63
CA TYR A 31 -14.76 -14.48 11.20
C TYR A 31 -15.14 -15.62 10.26
N GLY A 32 -14.17 -16.46 9.91
CA GLY A 32 -14.46 -17.68 9.14
C GLY A 32 -14.48 -17.49 7.63
N VAL A 33 -13.76 -16.51 7.10
CA VAL A 33 -13.63 -16.28 5.64
C VAL A 33 -12.75 -17.35 5.01
N ASP A 34 -13.22 -17.97 3.93
CA ASP A 34 -12.36 -18.77 3.04
C ASP A 34 -11.52 -17.85 2.16
N ALA A 35 -10.20 -18.04 2.20
CA ALA A 35 -9.23 -17.30 1.39
C ALA A 35 -8.22 -18.27 0.76
N TRP A 36 -7.56 -17.81 -0.30
CA TRP A 36 -6.52 -18.56 -0.99
C TRP A 36 -5.19 -17.87 -0.77
N TYR A 37 -4.11 -18.66 -0.82
CA TYR A 37 -2.79 -18.10 -0.68
C TYR A 37 -1.77 -18.75 -1.60
N MET A 38 -0.70 -18.00 -1.87
CA MET A 38 0.47 -18.46 -2.61
C MET A 38 1.74 -18.16 -1.83
N HIS A 39 2.76 -19.00 -2.01
CA HIS A 39 4.11 -18.69 -1.59
C HIS A 39 4.88 -18.03 -2.73
N PHE A 40 5.54 -16.92 -2.42
CA PHE A 40 6.55 -16.34 -3.31
C PHE A 40 7.95 -16.74 -2.85
N ASP A 41 8.89 -16.71 -3.79
CA ASP A 41 10.33 -16.71 -3.53
C ASP A 41 10.88 -15.27 -3.64
N LEU A 42 12.20 -15.12 -3.51
CA LEU A 42 12.90 -13.84 -3.64
C LEU A 42 13.29 -13.48 -5.09
N ASP A 43 12.86 -14.26 -6.09
CA ASP A 43 13.22 -13.96 -7.47
C ASP A 43 12.34 -12.81 -8.02
N TRP A 44 12.84 -11.60 -7.89
CA TRP A 44 12.20 -10.37 -8.36
C TRP A 44 12.85 -9.80 -9.63
N ARG A 45 13.63 -10.62 -10.35
CA ARG A 45 14.29 -10.13 -11.55
C ARG A 45 13.32 -10.00 -12.72
N VAL A 46 13.49 -8.94 -13.50
CA VAL A 46 12.69 -8.61 -14.69
C VAL A 46 12.73 -9.74 -15.73
N ASP A 47 13.88 -10.41 -15.85
CA ASP A 47 14.12 -11.48 -16.83
C ASP A 47 13.73 -12.89 -16.35
N SER A 48 13.29 -13.05 -15.09
CA SER A 48 12.88 -14.35 -14.54
C SER A 48 11.59 -14.29 -13.72
N GLY A 49 11.65 -13.96 -12.44
CA GLY A 49 10.53 -14.16 -11.51
C GLY A 49 9.50 -13.03 -11.47
N LEU A 50 9.90 -11.79 -11.76
CA LEU A 50 9.01 -10.63 -11.75
C LEU A 50 7.79 -10.77 -12.69
N PRO A 51 7.92 -11.26 -13.94
CA PRO A 51 6.78 -11.45 -14.83
C PRO A 51 5.59 -12.19 -14.22
N THR A 52 5.83 -13.34 -13.58
CA THR A 52 4.77 -14.12 -12.93
C THR A 52 4.25 -13.39 -11.69
N LYS A 53 5.12 -12.72 -10.93
CA LYS A 53 4.71 -11.98 -9.74
C LYS A 53 3.86 -10.74 -10.08
N ALA A 54 4.14 -10.03 -11.17
CA ALA A 54 3.32 -8.91 -11.65
C ALA A 54 1.90 -9.34 -12.05
N LEU A 55 1.79 -10.49 -12.72
CA LEU A 55 0.50 -11.15 -13.00
C LEU A 55 -0.25 -11.44 -11.70
N ILE A 56 0.42 -12.07 -10.73
CA ILE A 56 -0.24 -12.50 -9.48
C ILE A 56 -0.60 -11.32 -8.59
N VAL A 57 0.24 -10.29 -8.48
CA VAL A 57 -0.03 -9.10 -7.68
C VAL A 57 -1.19 -8.28 -8.26
N SER A 58 -1.25 -8.12 -9.59
CA SER A 58 -2.42 -7.48 -10.22
C SER A 58 -3.70 -8.31 -10.03
N LEU A 59 -3.62 -9.64 -10.21
CA LEU A 59 -4.75 -10.54 -9.94
C LEU A 59 -5.19 -10.50 -8.47
N GLN A 60 -4.26 -10.40 -7.52
CA GLN A 60 -4.53 -10.24 -6.10
C GLN A 60 -5.35 -8.97 -5.84
N GLY A 61 -4.93 -7.83 -6.39
CA GLY A 61 -5.66 -6.58 -6.27
C GLY A 61 -7.11 -6.68 -6.75
N LEU A 62 -7.33 -7.36 -7.89
CA LEU A 62 -8.66 -7.60 -8.46
C LEU A 62 -9.50 -8.58 -7.62
N ALA A 63 -8.91 -9.71 -7.24
CA ALA A 63 -9.58 -10.74 -6.44
C ALA A 63 -10.03 -10.19 -5.07
N ASN A 64 -9.28 -9.24 -4.52
CA ASN A 64 -9.56 -8.62 -3.23
C ASN A 64 -10.49 -7.39 -3.30
N ARG A 65 -11.08 -7.04 -4.45
CA ARG A 65 -11.95 -5.85 -4.56
C ARG A 65 -13.17 -5.87 -3.63
N ALA A 66 -13.75 -7.04 -3.39
CA ALA A 66 -15.00 -7.16 -2.65
C ALA A 66 -14.88 -7.87 -1.30
N ALA A 67 -13.83 -8.68 -1.12
CA ALA A 67 -13.59 -9.49 0.08
C ALA A 67 -12.10 -9.87 0.16
N PRO A 68 -11.55 -10.19 1.35
CA PRO A 68 -10.16 -10.63 1.48
C PRO A 68 -10.04 -12.09 1.01
N GLN A 69 -9.72 -12.28 -0.27
CA GLN A 69 -9.77 -13.60 -0.94
C GLN A 69 -8.40 -14.15 -1.29
N PHE A 70 -7.38 -13.31 -1.48
CA PHE A 70 -6.08 -13.75 -1.97
C PHE A 70 -4.92 -13.09 -1.20
N TYR A 71 -4.11 -13.94 -0.56
CA TYR A 71 -2.94 -13.56 0.24
C TYR A 71 -1.64 -14.14 -0.34
N VAL A 72 -0.53 -13.43 -0.20
CA VAL A 72 0.80 -13.89 -0.61
C VAL A 72 1.71 -13.98 0.61
N VAL A 73 2.25 -15.17 0.85
CA VAL A 73 3.25 -15.42 1.89
C VAL A 73 4.64 -15.30 1.26
N HIS A 74 5.43 -14.37 1.76
CA HIS A 74 6.82 -14.17 1.35
C HIS A 74 7.77 -14.97 2.26
N PRO A 75 8.99 -15.28 1.80
CA PRO A 75 9.95 -16.00 2.62
C PRO A 75 10.48 -15.07 3.74
N PRO A 76 11.02 -15.62 4.84
CA PRO A 76 11.45 -14.83 6.00
C PRO A 76 12.54 -13.78 5.73
N GLU A 77 13.28 -13.93 4.63
CA GLU A 77 14.31 -12.97 4.20
C GLU A 77 13.74 -11.80 3.39
N TYR A 78 12.45 -11.83 3.05
CA TYR A 78 11.79 -10.67 2.47
C TYR A 78 11.72 -9.55 3.51
N GLN A 79 11.88 -8.30 3.07
CA GLN A 79 11.97 -7.14 3.97
C GLN A 79 10.82 -7.07 4.98
N TRP A 80 9.61 -7.46 4.56
CA TRP A 80 8.42 -7.60 5.39
C TRP A 80 8.31 -9.03 5.95
N GLU A 81 9.13 -9.34 6.94
CA GLU A 81 9.24 -10.69 7.55
C GLU A 81 7.92 -11.17 8.19
N ILE A 82 6.95 -10.26 8.33
CA ILE A 82 5.68 -10.48 9.02
C ILE A 82 4.61 -11.17 8.16
N THR A 83 4.82 -11.41 6.86
CA THR A 83 3.77 -12.04 6.03
C THR A 83 3.38 -13.45 6.50
N GLY A 84 4.36 -14.28 6.89
CA GLY A 84 4.10 -15.58 7.51
C GLY A 84 3.41 -15.47 8.88
N PRO A 85 3.97 -14.71 9.83
CA PRO A 85 3.32 -14.51 11.13
C PRO A 85 1.91 -13.93 11.07
N LEU A 86 1.62 -13.02 10.12
CA LEU A 86 0.28 -12.48 9.91
C LEU A 86 -0.66 -13.52 9.31
N PHE A 87 -0.20 -14.36 8.39
CA PHE A 87 -0.97 -15.50 7.89
C PHE A 87 -1.48 -16.38 9.06
N ASP A 88 -0.58 -16.76 9.98
CA ASP A 88 -0.95 -17.53 11.17
C ASP A 88 -1.90 -16.76 12.09
N PHE A 89 -1.69 -15.45 12.22
CA PHE A 89 -2.56 -14.58 13.02
C PHE A 89 -3.98 -14.52 12.45
N TYR A 90 -4.13 -14.34 11.13
CA TYR A 90 -5.44 -14.36 10.47
C TYR A 90 -6.18 -15.68 10.66
N GLN A 91 -5.48 -16.82 10.59
CA GLN A 91 -6.10 -18.13 10.87
C GLN A 91 -6.62 -18.22 12.31
N ARG A 92 -5.78 -17.85 13.28
CA ARG A 92 -6.10 -18.02 14.71
C ARG A 92 -7.09 -17.00 15.25
N LYS A 93 -6.98 -15.73 14.82
CA LYS A 93 -7.73 -14.60 15.40
C LYS A 93 -8.91 -14.15 14.56
N HIS A 94 -8.78 -14.21 13.24
CA HIS A 94 -9.87 -13.87 12.32
C HIS A 94 -10.53 -15.11 11.70
N GLY A 95 -10.10 -16.31 12.10
CA GLY A 95 -10.70 -17.58 11.65
C GLY A 95 -10.56 -17.83 10.14
N VAL A 96 -9.61 -17.19 9.47
CA VAL A 96 -9.42 -17.32 8.02
C VAL A 96 -9.02 -18.75 7.68
N LYS A 97 -9.73 -19.36 6.73
CA LYS A 97 -9.42 -20.70 6.21
C LYS A 97 -8.67 -20.56 4.90
N PHE A 98 -7.36 -20.76 4.95
CA PHE A 98 -6.49 -20.62 3.80
C PHE A 98 -6.39 -21.89 2.96
N HIS A 99 -6.51 -21.74 1.65
CA HIS A 99 -6.36 -22.79 0.65
C HIS A 99 -5.17 -22.50 -0.26
N LEU A 100 -4.21 -23.43 -0.33
CA LEU A 100 -3.00 -23.24 -1.11
C LEU A 100 -3.28 -23.24 -2.62
N LEU A 101 -2.69 -22.29 -3.33
CA LEU A 101 -2.53 -22.27 -4.78
C LEU A 101 -1.05 -22.47 -5.09
N GLN A 102 -0.72 -23.46 -5.91
CA GLN A 102 0.69 -23.82 -6.17
C GLN A 102 1.29 -23.09 -7.37
N SER A 103 0.45 -22.50 -8.23
CA SER A 103 0.92 -21.90 -9.48
C SER A 103 0.02 -20.77 -9.97
N ALA A 104 0.56 -19.94 -10.86
CA ALA A 104 -0.24 -18.92 -11.55
C ALA A 104 -1.42 -19.50 -12.33
N ASN A 105 -1.29 -20.72 -12.86
CA ASN A 105 -2.38 -21.42 -13.53
C ASN A 105 -3.52 -21.80 -12.57
N GLU A 106 -3.22 -22.14 -11.31
CA GLU A 106 -4.26 -22.39 -10.30
C GLU A 106 -4.89 -21.09 -9.80
N ALA A 107 -4.09 -20.05 -9.59
CA ALA A 107 -4.59 -18.72 -9.24
C ALA A 107 -5.53 -18.17 -10.32
N LEU A 108 -5.16 -18.25 -11.60
CA LEU A 108 -6.03 -17.87 -12.70
C LEU A 108 -7.28 -18.75 -12.78
N ARG A 109 -7.17 -20.06 -12.58
CA ARG A 109 -8.36 -20.93 -12.53
C ARG A 109 -9.34 -20.49 -11.45
N LYS A 110 -8.82 -20.05 -10.30
CA LYS A 110 -9.62 -19.62 -9.15
C LYS A 110 -10.19 -18.21 -9.34
N PHE A 111 -9.42 -17.29 -9.90
CA PHE A 111 -9.72 -15.85 -9.88
C PHE A 111 -9.85 -15.19 -11.25
N SER A 112 -9.82 -15.92 -12.37
CA SER A 112 -9.97 -15.32 -13.71
C SER A 112 -11.25 -14.50 -13.85
N SER A 113 -12.34 -14.92 -13.18
CA SER A 113 -13.61 -14.19 -13.17
C SER A 113 -13.52 -12.79 -12.52
N ALA A 114 -12.48 -12.50 -11.74
CA ALA A 114 -12.22 -11.17 -11.20
C ALA A 114 -11.59 -10.22 -12.24
N ALA A 115 -11.08 -10.75 -13.36
CA ALA A 115 -10.45 -9.99 -14.42
C ALA A 115 -11.28 -10.01 -15.71
N LYS A 116 -11.39 -8.87 -16.38
CA LYS A 116 -12.08 -8.70 -17.67
C LYS A 116 -11.17 -8.98 -18.88
N GLY A 117 -9.86 -9.05 -18.66
CA GLY A 117 -8.87 -9.23 -19.70
C GLY A 117 -7.44 -9.08 -19.18
N TYR A 118 -6.50 -8.76 -20.06
CA TYR A 118 -5.11 -8.49 -19.70
C TYR A 118 -4.51 -7.29 -20.46
N VAL A 119 -3.50 -6.67 -19.86
CA VAL A 119 -2.63 -5.67 -20.49
C VAL A 119 -1.19 -6.21 -20.55
N VAL A 120 -0.55 -6.09 -21.71
CA VAL A 120 0.83 -6.52 -21.89
C VAL A 120 1.79 -5.38 -21.56
N TRP A 121 2.79 -5.60 -20.69
CA TRP A 121 3.84 -4.62 -20.40
C TRP A 121 5.15 -4.94 -21.14
N ASP A 122 5.98 -3.91 -21.34
CA ASP A 122 7.26 -4.03 -22.03
C ASP A 122 8.42 -4.18 -21.03
N LYS A 123 9.03 -5.37 -20.98
CA LYS A 123 10.16 -5.64 -20.07
C LYS A 123 11.40 -4.79 -20.34
N SER A 124 11.54 -4.24 -21.56
CA SER A 124 12.65 -3.34 -21.92
C SER A 124 12.43 -1.90 -21.46
N VAL A 125 11.18 -1.53 -21.12
CA VAL A 125 10.80 -0.19 -20.66
C VAL A 125 10.14 -0.32 -19.29
N GLY A 126 10.92 -0.16 -18.22
CA GLY A 126 10.45 -0.38 -16.85
C GLY A 126 9.21 0.44 -16.45
N ALA A 127 9.10 1.69 -16.90
CA ALA A 127 7.94 2.54 -16.64
C ALA A 127 6.62 1.97 -17.23
N SER A 128 6.69 1.14 -18.27
CA SER A 128 5.51 0.49 -18.85
C SER A 128 4.81 -0.45 -17.85
N LEU A 129 5.53 -1.01 -16.88
CA LEU A 129 4.94 -1.83 -15.82
C LEU A 129 4.01 -1.00 -14.93
N ASN A 130 4.43 0.22 -14.57
CA ASN A 130 3.62 1.14 -13.76
C ASN A 130 2.36 1.59 -14.55
N VAL A 131 2.53 1.93 -15.83
CA VAL A 131 1.39 2.24 -16.72
C VAL A 131 0.42 1.05 -16.82
N ALA A 132 0.95 -0.18 -16.96
CA ALA A 132 0.14 -1.38 -16.98
C ALA A 132 -0.63 -1.61 -15.67
N PHE A 133 -0.06 -1.32 -14.51
CA PHE A 133 -0.79 -1.39 -13.23
C PHE A 133 -1.90 -0.34 -13.12
N THR A 134 -1.69 0.85 -13.67
CA THR A 134 -2.75 1.87 -13.76
C THR A 134 -3.92 1.36 -14.62
N ILE A 135 -3.62 0.82 -15.79
CA ILE A 135 -4.61 0.20 -16.69
C ILE A 135 -5.32 -0.98 -16.00
N ALA A 136 -4.56 -1.83 -15.29
CA ALA A 136 -5.09 -2.97 -14.54
C ALA A 136 -6.15 -2.56 -13.52
N GLY A 137 -5.90 -1.49 -12.76
CA GLY A 137 -6.87 -0.94 -11.82
C GLY A 137 -8.11 -0.38 -12.52
N LEU A 138 -7.94 0.37 -13.62
CA LEU A 138 -9.05 1.06 -14.29
C LEU A 138 -9.94 0.14 -15.11
N GLU A 139 -9.36 -0.84 -15.79
CA GLU A 139 -10.07 -1.74 -16.73
C GLU A 139 -10.41 -3.10 -16.12
N ASP A 140 -10.02 -3.33 -14.85
CA ASP A 140 -10.11 -4.62 -14.18
C ASP A 140 -9.40 -5.74 -14.97
N VAL A 141 -8.16 -5.51 -15.38
CA VAL A 141 -7.35 -6.45 -16.17
C VAL A 141 -6.09 -6.86 -15.44
N VAL A 142 -5.54 -8.04 -15.75
CA VAL A 142 -4.25 -8.47 -15.18
C VAL A 142 -3.07 -7.95 -16.00
N VAL A 143 -1.92 -7.75 -15.36
CA VAL A 143 -0.67 -7.34 -16.01
C VAL A 143 0.12 -8.57 -16.45
N VAL A 144 0.54 -8.60 -17.72
CA VAL A 144 1.09 -9.82 -18.35
C VAL A 144 2.33 -9.47 -19.15
N SER A 145 3.38 -10.29 -19.08
CA SER A 145 4.49 -10.23 -20.04
C SER A 145 4.22 -11.17 -21.22
N GLU A 146 4.92 -10.97 -22.33
CA GLU A 146 4.71 -11.75 -23.56
C GLU A 146 4.66 -13.27 -23.35
N GLU A 147 5.58 -13.82 -22.55
CA GLU A 147 5.65 -15.26 -22.28
C GLU A 147 4.44 -15.83 -21.52
N LEU A 148 3.66 -14.99 -20.84
CA LEU A 148 2.49 -15.37 -20.05
C LEU A 148 1.16 -15.21 -20.82
N ILE A 149 1.18 -14.65 -22.04
CA ILE A 149 -0.02 -14.50 -22.89
C ILE A 149 -0.77 -15.84 -23.08
N PRO A 150 -0.11 -16.95 -23.48
CA PRO A 150 -0.81 -18.22 -23.68
C PRO A 150 -1.47 -18.75 -22.40
N LEU A 151 -0.92 -18.42 -21.23
CA LEU A 151 -1.47 -18.84 -19.95
C LEU A 151 -2.77 -18.09 -19.63
N VAL A 152 -2.81 -16.77 -19.80
CA VAL A 152 -4.02 -15.98 -19.50
C VAL A 152 -5.14 -16.23 -20.52
N GLU A 153 -4.80 -16.39 -21.80
CA GLU A 153 -5.77 -16.71 -22.86
C GLU A 153 -6.40 -18.09 -22.67
N LYS A 154 -5.63 -19.07 -22.16
CA LYS A 154 -6.17 -20.39 -21.75
C LYS A 154 -7.29 -20.28 -20.71
N HIS A 155 -7.28 -19.23 -19.88
CA HIS A 155 -8.32 -18.96 -18.88
C HIS A 155 -9.41 -17.99 -19.38
N GLY A 156 -9.45 -17.72 -20.69
CA GLY A 156 -10.50 -16.95 -21.36
C GLY A 156 -10.32 -15.42 -21.29
N LEU A 157 -9.18 -14.94 -20.77
CA LEU A 157 -8.88 -13.51 -20.72
C LEU A 157 -8.45 -13.03 -22.10
N LYS A 158 -8.96 -11.86 -22.51
CA LYS A 158 -8.65 -11.23 -23.81
C LYS A 158 -7.70 -10.06 -23.63
N GLN A 159 -6.89 -9.78 -24.65
CA GLN A 159 -6.05 -8.58 -24.67
C GLN A 159 -6.93 -7.34 -24.68
N VAL A 160 -6.70 -6.45 -23.72
CA VAL A 160 -7.33 -5.12 -23.65
C VAL A 160 -6.36 -4.05 -24.13
N ASP A 161 -5.08 -4.17 -23.76
CA ASP A 161 -4.04 -3.25 -24.24
C ASP A 161 -2.67 -3.95 -24.36
N ASP A 162 -1.77 -3.39 -25.16
CA ASP A 162 -0.39 -3.88 -25.35
C ASP A 162 0.58 -2.70 -25.42
N LEU A 163 1.45 -2.63 -24.40
CA LEU A 163 2.42 -1.54 -24.23
C LEU A 163 3.78 -1.86 -24.89
N ARG A 164 3.98 -3.06 -25.45
CA ARG A 164 5.25 -3.43 -26.09
C ARG A 164 5.55 -2.50 -27.25
N GLY A 165 6.77 -1.95 -27.27
CA GLY A 165 7.21 -1.02 -28.31
C GLY A 165 6.57 0.38 -28.25
N ARG A 166 5.53 0.60 -27.43
CA ARG A 166 4.80 1.88 -27.36
C ARG A 166 5.68 3.02 -26.87
N TYR A 167 6.54 2.71 -25.92
CA TYR A 167 7.34 3.67 -25.16
C TYR A 167 8.83 3.59 -25.46
N THR A 168 9.22 2.84 -26.50
CA THR A 168 10.62 2.66 -26.88
C THR A 168 11.25 4.01 -27.26
N GLY A 169 12.33 4.38 -26.56
CA GLY A 169 13.06 5.63 -26.79
C GLY A 169 12.45 6.88 -26.16
N MET A 170 11.32 6.76 -25.46
CA MET A 170 10.73 7.86 -24.70
C MET A 170 11.39 8.00 -23.33
N THR A 171 11.42 9.22 -22.79
CA THR A 171 11.82 9.47 -21.40
C THR A 171 10.68 9.11 -20.45
N ASP A 172 11.01 8.82 -19.17
CA ASP A 172 9.98 8.54 -18.16
C ASP A 172 8.98 9.71 -18.03
N ALA A 173 9.43 10.97 -18.14
CA ALA A 173 8.54 12.12 -18.17
C ALA A 173 7.51 12.05 -19.32
N GLN A 174 7.95 11.68 -20.53
CA GLN A 174 7.06 11.53 -21.68
C GLN A 174 6.09 10.35 -21.51
N ILE A 175 6.56 9.23 -20.95
CA ILE A 175 5.74 8.03 -20.70
C ILE A 175 4.65 8.35 -19.68
N TYR A 176 5.02 8.96 -18.55
CA TYR A 176 4.06 9.30 -17.51
C TYR A 176 3.17 10.47 -17.90
N GLN A 177 3.61 11.38 -18.78
CA GLN A 177 2.74 12.41 -19.35
C GLN A 177 1.65 11.77 -20.25
N ASP A 178 2.02 10.82 -21.12
CA ASP A 178 1.04 10.07 -21.92
C ASP A 178 0.05 9.30 -21.03
N ALA A 179 0.53 8.66 -19.96
CA ALA A 179 -0.32 7.97 -19.01
C ALA A 179 -1.22 8.95 -18.24
N TYR A 180 -0.69 10.10 -17.82
CA TYR A 180 -1.45 11.16 -17.16
C TYR A 180 -2.62 11.59 -18.05
N ASP A 181 -2.36 11.94 -19.31
CA ASP A 181 -3.37 12.48 -20.24
C ASP A 181 -4.48 11.46 -20.54
N LYS A 182 -4.18 10.16 -20.52
CA LYS A 182 -5.14 9.10 -20.81
C LYS A 182 -5.92 8.62 -19.59
N TYR A 183 -5.29 8.58 -18.42
CA TYR A 183 -5.77 7.77 -17.30
C TYR A 183 -6.00 8.56 -16.02
N TRP A 184 -5.30 9.68 -15.79
CA TRP A 184 -5.32 10.37 -14.50
C TRP A 184 -6.74 10.79 -14.08
N ASP A 185 -7.54 11.32 -15.00
CA ASP A 185 -8.92 11.77 -14.74
C ASP A 185 -9.86 10.67 -14.24
N ARG A 186 -9.51 9.40 -14.52
CA ARG A 186 -10.29 8.22 -14.10
C ARG A 186 -9.76 7.58 -12.82
N CYS A 187 -8.56 7.95 -12.40
CA CYS A 187 -7.94 7.44 -11.18
C CYS A 187 -8.58 8.09 -9.95
N ILE A 188 -8.54 7.38 -8.82
CA ILE A 188 -8.91 7.92 -7.53
C ILE A 188 -8.02 9.13 -7.18
N LYS A 189 -8.57 10.13 -6.48
CA LYS A 189 -7.91 11.43 -6.24
C LYS A 189 -7.49 11.67 -4.79
N ASP A 190 -7.84 10.80 -3.85
CA ASP A 190 -7.39 10.89 -2.45
C ASP A 190 -6.10 10.08 -2.19
N ARG A 191 -5.60 9.35 -3.20
CA ARG A 191 -4.42 8.51 -3.09
C ARG A 191 -3.74 8.24 -4.43
N ILE A 192 -2.42 8.02 -4.40
CA ILE A 192 -1.58 7.73 -5.57
C ILE A 192 -0.52 6.66 -5.22
N MET A 193 0.01 5.97 -6.24
CA MET A 193 1.02 4.92 -6.06
C MET A 193 2.39 5.33 -6.63
N LEU A 194 3.41 5.26 -5.78
CA LEU A 194 4.80 5.56 -6.06
C LEU A 194 5.66 4.28 -6.04
N MET A 195 6.07 3.81 -7.21
CA MET A 195 6.75 2.52 -7.41
C MET A 195 8.26 2.68 -7.64
N GLY A 196 8.91 3.53 -6.85
CA GLY A 196 10.30 3.90 -7.07
C GLY A 196 11.34 2.94 -6.48
N GLY A 197 11.14 2.43 -5.26
CA GLY A 197 12.22 1.90 -4.41
C GLY A 197 13.09 0.73 -4.91
N HIS A 198 13.00 0.29 -6.17
CA HIS A 198 14.01 -0.51 -6.88
C HIS A 198 14.18 -0.02 -8.32
N ALA A 199 15.39 -0.13 -8.87
CA ALA A 199 15.69 0.20 -10.26
C ALA A 199 16.52 -0.89 -10.96
N GLY A 200 16.48 -0.89 -12.29
CA GLY A 200 17.25 -1.81 -13.12
C GLY A 200 16.63 -3.20 -13.21
N ALA A 201 17.47 -4.23 -13.09
CA ALA A 201 17.10 -5.63 -13.38
C ALA A 201 16.19 -6.28 -12.32
N VAL A 202 15.98 -5.64 -11.18
CA VAL A 202 15.11 -6.12 -10.09
C VAL A 202 14.06 -5.06 -9.80
N ARG A 203 12.81 -5.47 -9.65
CA ARG A 203 11.72 -4.62 -9.14
C ARG A 203 10.84 -5.43 -8.18
N MET A 204 10.39 -4.82 -7.09
CA MET A 204 9.57 -5.48 -6.08
C MET A 204 8.25 -4.74 -5.87
N PRO A 205 7.29 -4.82 -6.81
CA PRO A 205 6.04 -4.07 -6.74
C PRO A 205 5.04 -4.69 -5.76
N GLY A 206 5.45 -4.96 -4.51
CA GLY A 206 4.64 -5.66 -3.51
C GLY A 206 3.31 -4.97 -3.19
N MET A 207 3.29 -3.63 -3.20
CA MET A 207 2.10 -2.82 -2.92
C MET A 207 1.17 -2.66 -4.13
N ALA A 208 1.54 -3.19 -5.31
CA ALA A 208 0.75 -2.97 -6.51
C ALA A 208 -0.63 -3.63 -6.45
N ASP A 209 -0.83 -4.65 -5.60
CA ASP A 209 -2.15 -5.23 -5.34
C ASP A 209 -3.12 -4.17 -4.84
N TRP A 210 -2.67 -3.32 -3.91
CA TRP A 210 -3.46 -2.23 -3.36
C TRP A 210 -3.73 -1.11 -4.36
N GLY A 211 -2.72 -0.70 -5.13
CA GLY A 211 -2.93 0.33 -6.14
C GLY A 211 -3.91 -0.11 -7.23
N VAL A 212 -3.85 -1.38 -7.66
CA VAL A 212 -4.81 -1.96 -8.62
C VAL A 212 -6.20 -2.03 -8.00
N ASN A 213 -6.31 -2.52 -6.75
CA ASN A 213 -7.55 -2.58 -6.00
C ASN A 213 -8.22 -1.20 -5.89
N GLN A 214 -7.46 -0.15 -5.64
CA GLN A 214 -7.99 1.20 -5.41
C GLN A 214 -8.06 2.08 -6.66
N ARG A 215 -7.64 1.58 -7.83
CA ARG A 215 -7.62 2.34 -9.09
C ARG A 215 -6.73 3.59 -9.00
N MET A 216 -5.55 3.42 -8.42
CA MET A 216 -4.55 4.48 -8.32
C MET A 216 -3.81 4.70 -9.63
N PHE A 217 -3.27 5.90 -9.79
CA PHE A 217 -2.26 6.17 -10.79
C PHE A 217 -0.88 5.73 -10.27
N PHE A 218 -0.12 5.02 -11.10
CA PHE A 218 1.19 4.49 -10.74
C PHE A 218 2.29 5.26 -11.46
N HIS A 219 3.29 5.73 -10.71
CA HIS A 219 4.47 6.38 -11.27
C HIS A 219 5.71 6.11 -10.43
N ASP A 220 6.89 6.43 -10.97
CA ASP A 220 8.15 6.53 -10.23
C ASP A 220 8.89 7.83 -10.57
N LEU A 221 8.12 8.90 -10.81
CA LEU A 221 8.64 10.22 -11.17
C LEU A 221 9.59 10.79 -10.11
N SER A 222 10.69 11.37 -10.59
CA SER A 222 11.71 12.02 -9.76
C SER A 222 11.16 13.20 -8.93
N ALA A 223 11.66 13.35 -7.70
CA ALA A 223 11.56 14.55 -6.87
C ALA A 223 12.83 15.42 -6.85
N ASN A 224 13.86 15.04 -7.61
CA ASN A 224 15.17 15.70 -7.57
C ASN A 224 15.15 17.11 -8.20
N PRO A 225 15.42 18.20 -7.44
CA PRO A 225 15.38 19.57 -7.95
C PRO A 225 16.70 20.03 -8.58
N THR A 226 17.79 19.25 -8.48
CA THR A 226 19.13 19.69 -8.90
C THR A 226 19.59 19.04 -10.20
N ARG A 227 18.90 18.00 -10.69
CA ARG A 227 19.20 17.34 -11.96
C ARG A 227 18.38 17.91 -13.11
N PRO A 228 19.00 18.61 -14.08
CA PRO A 228 18.26 19.25 -15.18
C PRO A 228 17.49 18.26 -16.05
N ASP A 229 18.03 17.05 -16.23
CA ASP A 229 17.39 16.00 -17.02
C ASP A 229 16.19 15.35 -16.31
N HIS A 230 15.95 15.69 -15.05
CA HIS A 230 14.78 15.28 -14.27
C HIS A 230 13.75 16.41 -14.13
N ALA A 231 13.97 17.58 -14.74
CA ALA A 231 13.10 18.75 -14.57
C ALA A 231 11.66 18.50 -15.04
N GLU A 232 11.48 17.77 -16.15
CA GLU A 232 10.17 17.40 -16.67
C GLU A 232 9.46 16.40 -15.75
N GLU A 233 10.19 15.41 -15.22
CA GLU A 233 9.62 14.46 -14.25
C GLU A 233 9.18 15.19 -12.97
N LEU A 234 10.01 16.09 -12.45
CA LEU A 234 9.68 16.88 -11.26
C LEU A 234 8.47 17.79 -11.49
N ALA A 235 8.35 18.40 -12.67
CA ALA A 235 7.21 19.23 -13.01
C ALA A 235 5.90 18.42 -13.04
N LEU A 236 5.93 17.23 -13.65
CA LEU A 236 4.78 16.34 -13.66
C LEU A 236 4.45 15.79 -12.27
N ASN A 237 5.46 15.45 -11.47
CA ASN A 237 5.27 15.00 -10.09
C ASN A 237 4.58 16.07 -9.24
N ARG A 238 5.07 17.33 -9.32
CA ARG A 238 4.43 18.48 -8.65
C ARG A 238 2.98 18.65 -9.06
N ARG A 239 2.68 18.47 -10.35
CA ARG A 239 1.31 18.55 -10.85
C ARG A 239 0.42 17.47 -10.24
N LEU A 240 0.83 16.19 -10.33
CA LEU A 240 0.11 15.07 -9.73
C LEU A 240 -0.16 15.31 -8.25
N LEU A 241 0.87 15.64 -7.46
CA LEU A 241 0.74 15.88 -6.02
C LEU A 241 -0.18 17.07 -5.71
N SER A 242 -0.17 18.13 -6.52
CA SER A 242 -1.07 19.28 -6.33
C SER A 242 -2.54 18.99 -6.63
N GLU A 243 -2.83 17.92 -7.38
CA GLU A 243 -4.17 17.51 -7.78
C GLU A 243 -4.73 16.38 -6.91
N ILE A 244 -3.95 15.88 -5.95
CA ILE A 244 -4.43 14.95 -4.92
C ILE A 244 -5.22 15.74 -3.86
N GLU A 245 -6.30 15.14 -3.36
CA GLU A 245 -7.12 15.74 -2.32
C GLU A 245 -6.29 16.10 -1.06
N PRO A 246 -6.58 17.22 -0.38
CA PRO A 246 -5.83 17.62 0.82
C PRO A 246 -5.78 16.52 1.88
N GLY A 247 -4.57 16.22 2.37
CA GLY A 247 -4.36 15.11 3.29
C GLY A 247 -4.40 13.72 2.64
N GLY A 248 -4.44 13.61 1.30
CA GLY A 248 -4.39 12.33 0.62
C GLY A 248 -3.09 11.56 0.86
N TYR A 249 -3.06 10.32 0.37
CA TYR A 249 -1.97 9.38 0.60
C TYR A 249 -1.10 9.14 -0.63
N VAL A 250 0.21 9.15 -0.46
CA VAL A 250 1.16 8.59 -1.42
C VAL A 250 1.60 7.24 -0.88
N PHE A 251 1.13 6.17 -1.51
CA PHE A 251 1.54 4.81 -1.17
C PHE A 251 2.82 4.44 -1.91
N GLY A 252 3.73 3.75 -1.23
CA GLY A 252 4.99 3.28 -1.82
C GLY A 252 6.18 4.20 -1.52
N TRP A 253 7.24 4.09 -2.32
CA TRP A 253 8.53 4.68 -1.98
C TRP A 253 9.23 5.35 -3.14
N HIS A 254 10.01 6.38 -2.84
CA HIS A 254 10.76 7.18 -3.80
C HIS A 254 11.74 6.33 -4.64
N SER A 255 12.24 6.90 -5.73
CA SER A 255 13.09 6.16 -6.66
C SER A 255 14.56 6.30 -6.30
N TYR A 256 15.17 5.23 -5.79
CA TYR A 256 16.60 5.20 -5.43
C TYR A 256 17.55 5.53 -6.60
N ALA A 257 17.08 5.44 -7.85
CA ALA A 257 17.86 5.81 -9.03
C ALA A 257 17.71 7.28 -9.45
N LYS A 258 16.69 8.00 -8.93
CA LYS A 258 16.32 9.33 -9.43
C LYS A 258 16.45 10.43 -8.39
N ASP A 259 16.11 10.15 -7.14
CA ASP A 259 16.05 11.12 -6.06
C ASP A 259 16.49 10.51 -4.72
N THR A 260 16.59 11.37 -3.71
CA THR A 260 16.80 10.95 -2.32
C THR A 260 15.48 10.91 -1.55
N GLU A 261 15.47 10.16 -0.45
CA GLU A 261 14.35 10.14 0.49
C GLU A 261 13.99 11.56 0.96
N GLU A 262 15.01 12.36 1.33
CA GLU A 262 14.83 13.75 1.74
C GLU A 262 14.15 14.59 0.65
N GLN A 263 14.55 14.44 -0.61
CA GLN A 263 13.97 15.19 -1.73
C GLN A 263 12.49 14.87 -1.91
N TYR A 264 12.13 13.59 -1.90
CA TYR A 264 10.75 13.18 -2.13
C TYR A 264 9.85 13.50 -0.93
N THR A 265 10.30 13.20 0.29
CA THR A 265 9.54 13.49 1.51
C THR A 265 9.35 15.00 1.71
N THR A 266 10.37 15.81 1.39
CA THR A 266 10.24 17.28 1.37
C THR A 266 9.18 17.72 0.37
N LEU A 267 9.25 17.22 -0.87
CA LEU A 267 8.30 17.57 -1.92
C LEU A 267 6.86 17.23 -1.53
N LEU A 268 6.62 15.99 -1.09
CA LEU A 268 5.33 15.52 -0.60
C LEU A 268 4.79 16.38 0.54
N SER A 269 5.63 16.71 1.51
CA SER A 269 5.24 17.50 2.70
C SER A 269 4.82 18.92 2.33
N MET A 270 5.38 19.50 1.27
CA MET A 270 4.96 20.82 0.77
C MET A 270 3.50 20.86 0.30
N TYR A 271 2.92 19.72 -0.06
CA TYR A 271 1.51 19.58 -0.46
C TYR A 271 0.60 19.09 0.67
N GLY A 272 1.14 18.86 1.88
CA GLY A 272 0.36 18.36 3.03
C GLY A 272 -0.20 16.95 2.81
N LEU A 273 0.48 16.15 1.98
CA LEU A 273 0.14 14.76 1.73
C LEU A 273 0.88 13.84 2.71
N ARG A 274 0.38 12.62 2.90
CA ARG A 274 0.91 11.63 3.83
C ARG A 274 1.54 10.47 3.07
N MET A 275 2.67 9.95 3.52
CA MET A 275 3.30 8.77 2.91
C MET A 275 2.92 7.49 3.67
N GLU A 276 2.60 6.41 2.94
CA GLU A 276 2.27 5.13 3.55
C GLU A 276 2.97 3.93 2.88
N GLY A 277 3.77 3.23 3.68
CA GLY A 277 4.43 1.99 3.33
C GLY A 277 5.51 2.11 2.25
N LEU A 278 6.36 1.10 2.14
CA LEU A 278 7.33 0.99 1.04
C LEU A 278 6.63 0.43 -0.21
N HIS A 279 7.21 0.63 -1.39
CA HIS A 279 6.70 0.11 -2.67
C HIS A 279 6.53 -1.42 -2.68
N ASN A 280 7.19 -2.10 -1.74
CA ASN A 280 7.18 -3.56 -1.58
C ASN A 280 6.39 -4.04 -0.34
N LEU A 281 5.62 -3.20 0.35
CA LEU A 281 4.69 -3.67 1.39
C LEU A 281 3.61 -4.55 0.72
N PRO A 282 3.50 -5.85 1.04
CA PRO A 282 2.60 -6.74 0.33
C PRO A 282 1.24 -6.85 1.02
N ASN A 283 0.26 -7.38 0.28
CA ASN A 283 -1.05 -7.82 0.77
C ASN A 283 -1.95 -6.71 1.33
N LEU A 284 -1.70 -5.44 1.01
CA LEU A 284 -2.52 -4.37 1.59
C LEU A 284 -3.96 -4.41 1.09
N SER A 285 -4.21 -4.92 -0.13
CA SER A 285 -5.57 -5.20 -0.62
C SER A 285 -6.33 -6.26 0.20
N PHE A 286 -5.60 -7.14 0.89
CA PHE A 286 -6.17 -8.14 1.80
C PHE A 286 -6.27 -7.59 3.23
N ASN A 287 -5.18 -7.02 3.74
CA ASN A 287 -5.06 -6.61 5.14
C ASN A 287 -6.05 -5.50 5.53
N HIS A 288 -6.35 -4.57 4.62
CA HIS A 288 -7.25 -3.44 4.93
C HIS A 288 -8.69 -3.86 5.24
N GLN A 289 -9.07 -5.10 4.91
CA GLN A 289 -10.43 -5.61 5.05
C GLN A 289 -10.72 -6.24 6.42
N PHE A 290 -9.75 -6.19 7.32
CA PHE A 290 -9.90 -6.68 8.69
C PHE A 290 -9.86 -5.52 9.66
N GLU A 291 -10.81 -5.49 10.59
CA GLU A 291 -10.78 -4.61 11.75
C GLU A 291 -10.10 -5.30 12.94
N PHE A 292 -9.88 -4.54 14.02
CA PHE A 292 -9.49 -5.10 15.31
C PHE A 292 -10.51 -6.13 15.82
N THR A 293 -10.05 -7.16 16.52
CA THR A 293 -10.95 -8.12 17.14
C THR A 293 -11.79 -7.47 18.27
N PRO A 294 -13.03 -7.92 18.50
CA PRO A 294 -13.92 -7.39 19.52
C PRO A 294 -13.28 -7.39 20.90
N GLY A 295 -13.23 -6.21 21.50
CA GLY A 295 -12.65 -6.03 22.82
C GLY A 295 -11.15 -5.74 22.81
N PHE A 296 -10.50 -5.70 21.64
CA PHE A 296 -9.13 -5.20 21.54
C PHE A 296 -9.02 -3.79 22.10
N LYS A 297 -7.94 -3.56 22.85
CA LYS A 297 -7.59 -2.25 23.40
C LYS A 297 -6.10 -2.07 23.25
N PHE A 298 -5.71 -0.88 22.77
CA PHE A 298 -4.32 -0.49 22.79
C PHE A 298 -3.79 -0.44 24.21
N THR A 299 -2.73 -1.19 24.44
CA THR A 299 -1.94 -1.14 25.66
C THR A 299 -0.49 -0.88 25.29
N ASN A 300 0.20 -0.21 26.20
CA ASN A 300 1.63 -0.04 26.12
C ASN A 300 2.23 -0.40 27.49
N ASN A 301 3.45 -0.93 27.49
CA ASN A 301 4.16 -1.18 28.74
C ASN A 301 4.62 0.13 29.37
N HIS A 302 5.12 0.11 30.60
CA HIS A 302 5.81 1.23 31.26
C HIS A 302 5.23 2.63 31.04
N SER A 303 4.23 3.04 31.83
CA SER A 303 3.76 4.42 31.82
C SER A 303 4.29 5.22 33.00
N VAL A 304 4.62 6.48 32.74
CA VAL A 304 4.88 7.50 33.76
C VAL A 304 3.73 8.51 33.68
N PRO A 305 3.07 8.86 34.80
CA PRO A 305 2.05 9.91 34.80
C PRO A 305 2.62 11.22 34.25
N LEU A 306 1.80 11.98 33.52
CA LEU A 306 2.22 13.24 32.88
C LEU A 306 2.80 14.25 33.89
N ASP A 307 2.29 14.23 35.12
CA ASP A 307 2.67 15.12 36.22
C ASP A 307 3.69 14.51 37.19
N ALA A 308 4.20 13.31 36.90
CA ALA A 308 5.17 12.66 37.77
C ALA A 308 6.49 13.42 37.81
N LYS A 309 6.99 13.67 39.02
CA LYS A 309 8.32 14.23 39.26
C LYS A 309 9.28 13.08 39.57
N LEU A 310 10.13 12.75 38.60
CA LEU A 310 11.16 11.73 38.75
C LEU A 310 12.48 12.38 39.16
N THR A 311 13.17 11.78 40.15
CA THR A 311 14.54 12.17 40.52
C THR A 311 15.50 11.17 39.89
N ALA A 312 16.34 11.64 38.96
CA ALA A 312 17.37 10.79 38.35
C ALA A 312 18.47 10.47 39.37
N GLU A 313 18.84 9.21 39.49
CA GLU A 313 20.04 8.78 40.19
C GLU A 313 21.31 9.08 39.38
N GLU A 314 22.48 9.05 40.04
CA GLU A 314 23.80 9.19 39.42
C GLU A 314 24.16 7.95 38.58
N LYS A 315 23.50 7.83 37.42
CA LYS A 315 23.60 6.72 36.47
C LYS A 315 23.62 7.24 35.04
N VAL A 316 24.10 6.40 34.13
CA VAL A 316 23.92 6.59 32.68
C VAL A 316 22.66 5.85 32.25
N TYR A 317 21.73 6.56 31.60
CA TYR A 317 20.48 6.00 31.07
C TYR A 317 20.62 5.79 29.56
N ILE A 318 20.23 4.62 29.08
CA ILE A 318 20.26 4.24 27.67
C ILE A 318 18.88 3.75 27.28
N ALA A 319 18.39 4.22 26.14
CA ALA A 319 17.15 3.74 25.52
C ALA A 319 17.46 3.30 24.08
N PHE A 320 16.85 2.19 23.67
CA PHE A 320 16.96 1.68 22.32
C PHE A 320 15.63 1.87 21.60
N VAL A 321 15.69 2.30 20.33
CA VAL A 321 14.52 2.51 19.49
C VAL A 321 14.79 1.93 18.11
N GLN A 322 13.88 1.11 17.60
CA GLN A 322 13.88 0.67 16.20
C GLN A 322 13.43 1.85 15.32
N SER A 323 14.23 2.22 14.32
CA SER A 323 13.83 3.14 13.26
C SER A 323 13.05 2.42 12.15
N ASP A 324 12.44 3.20 11.25
CA ASP A 324 11.78 2.74 10.02
C ASP A 324 10.48 1.94 10.25
N SER A 325 9.85 2.14 11.42
CA SER A 325 8.58 1.52 11.83
C SER A 325 8.60 0.00 11.97
N ILE A 326 7.59 -0.52 12.66
CA ILE A 326 7.40 -1.94 12.95
C ILE A 326 6.90 -2.68 11.71
N GLY A 327 7.37 -3.90 11.52
CA GLY A 327 6.98 -4.77 10.41
C GLY A 327 8.10 -5.06 9.43
N ILE A 328 9.12 -4.19 9.37
CA ILE A 328 10.41 -4.49 8.77
C ILE A 328 11.44 -4.80 9.85
N GLY A 329 12.33 -5.76 9.59
CA GLY A 329 13.45 -6.08 10.48
C GLY A 329 13.11 -7.00 11.65
N VAL A 330 13.50 -6.60 12.86
CA VAL A 330 13.90 -7.56 13.91
C VAL A 330 12.79 -8.08 14.84
N TRP A 331 11.51 -7.77 14.58
CA TRP A 331 10.40 -8.17 15.45
C TRP A 331 10.30 -9.68 15.68
N THR A 332 10.69 -10.49 14.69
CA THR A 332 10.61 -11.95 14.73
C THR A 332 11.91 -12.62 15.17
N LYS A 333 12.97 -11.84 15.45
CA LYS A 333 14.32 -12.37 15.66
C LYS A 333 14.52 -12.94 17.07
N PRO A 334 15.35 -13.98 17.21
CA PRO A 334 15.67 -14.54 18.52
C PRO A 334 16.37 -13.49 19.39
N GLY A 335 15.97 -13.40 20.66
CA GLY A 335 16.54 -12.45 21.62
C GLY A 335 15.70 -11.19 21.85
N ARG A 336 14.66 -10.93 21.05
CA ARG A 336 13.64 -9.91 21.37
C ARG A 336 13.08 -10.13 22.79
N GLY A 337 12.88 -9.04 23.52
CA GLY A 337 12.37 -9.06 24.88
C GLY A 337 13.43 -9.32 25.96
N LYS A 338 14.71 -9.51 25.61
CA LYS A 338 15.80 -9.61 26.59
C LYS A 338 16.23 -8.26 27.19
N LEU A 339 15.95 -7.17 26.49
CA LEU A 339 16.23 -5.79 26.91
C LEU A 339 15.02 -4.91 26.58
N PRO A 340 14.77 -3.83 27.34
CA PRO A 340 13.77 -2.83 26.98
C PRO A 340 14.05 -2.22 25.59
N PHE A 341 13.02 -2.18 24.74
CA PHE A 341 13.16 -1.71 23.36
C PHE A 341 11.91 -0.92 22.92
N GLY A 342 12.16 0.26 22.35
CA GLY A 342 11.14 1.10 21.73
C GLY A 342 10.89 0.71 20.28
N TRP A 343 9.63 0.60 19.88
CA TRP A 343 9.21 0.25 18.53
C TRP A 343 8.38 1.37 17.95
N GLN A 344 8.85 1.96 16.86
CA GLN A 344 8.04 2.88 16.05
C GLN A 344 6.88 2.11 15.41
N VAL A 345 5.64 2.59 15.56
CA VAL A 345 4.47 1.99 14.92
C VAL A 345 3.89 2.91 13.85
N THR A 346 3.49 2.33 12.73
CA THR A 346 2.80 3.03 11.65
C THR A 346 1.36 3.29 12.05
N MET A 347 1.03 4.52 12.44
CA MET A 347 -0.30 4.84 13.00
C MET A 347 -1.43 4.65 11.99
N ASN A 348 -1.18 4.85 10.70
CA ASN A 348 -2.15 4.60 9.64
C ASN A 348 -2.55 3.13 9.51
N TRP A 349 -1.84 2.19 10.14
CA TRP A 349 -2.26 0.79 10.17
C TRP A 349 -3.51 0.58 11.01
N THR A 350 -3.94 1.57 11.79
CA THR A 350 -5.30 1.60 12.36
C THR A 350 -6.39 1.65 11.29
N GLU A 351 -6.08 2.10 10.08
CA GLU A 351 -6.96 2.11 8.91
C GLU A 351 -6.59 1.01 7.92
N PHE A 352 -5.31 0.88 7.55
CA PHE A 352 -4.91 0.04 6.42
C PHE A 352 -4.49 -1.39 6.78
N SER A 353 -4.10 -1.66 8.03
CA SER A 353 -3.75 -3.02 8.48
C SER A 353 -4.03 -3.25 9.98
N PRO A 354 -5.29 -3.09 10.45
CA PRO A 354 -5.61 -3.16 11.87
C PRO A 354 -5.19 -4.48 12.53
N ALA A 355 -5.44 -5.60 11.86
CA ALA A 355 -5.04 -6.93 12.34
C ALA A 355 -3.52 -7.07 12.51
N ALA A 356 -2.71 -6.41 11.67
CA ALA A 356 -1.27 -6.44 11.82
C ALA A 356 -0.80 -5.63 13.03
N LEU A 357 -1.44 -4.49 13.29
CA LEU A 357 -1.16 -3.70 14.48
C LEU A 357 -1.58 -4.47 15.75
N GLU A 358 -2.74 -5.13 15.74
CA GLU A 358 -3.18 -6.03 16.81
C GLU A 358 -2.16 -7.15 17.07
N TYR A 359 -1.67 -7.81 16.02
CA TYR A 359 -0.64 -8.84 16.11
C TYR A 359 0.59 -8.37 16.88
N PHE A 360 1.06 -7.15 16.64
CA PHE A 360 2.20 -6.59 17.37
C PHE A 360 1.88 -6.34 18.83
N HIS A 361 0.73 -5.73 19.14
CA HIS A 361 0.33 -5.46 20.52
C HIS A 361 0.10 -6.74 21.33
N GLU A 362 -0.51 -7.78 20.74
CA GLU A 362 -0.74 -9.06 21.43
C GLU A 362 0.55 -9.86 21.62
N SER A 363 1.53 -9.71 20.73
CA SER A 363 2.81 -10.41 20.82
C SER A 363 3.90 -9.61 21.56
N ALA A 364 3.55 -8.45 22.12
CA ALA A 364 4.46 -7.62 22.90
C ALA A 364 4.92 -8.34 24.17
N THR A 365 6.23 -8.31 24.42
CA THR A 365 6.83 -8.73 25.70
C THR A 365 6.74 -7.57 26.71
N PRO A 366 6.95 -7.81 28.02
CA PRO A 366 6.98 -6.73 29.01
C PRO A 366 8.04 -5.64 28.75
N ASN A 367 9.04 -5.95 27.91
CA ASN A 367 10.14 -5.05 27.57
C ASN A 367 9.91 -4.28 26.25
N ASP A 368 8.80 -4.51 25.55
CA ASP A 368 8.49 -3.80 24.32
C ASP A 368 7.67 -2.53 24.62
N TYR A 369 8.04 -1.40 24.03
CA TYR A 369 7.31 -0.14 24.19
C TYR A 369 7.01 0.47 22.82
N PHE A 370 5.75 0.78 22.54
CA PHE A 370 5.35 1.34 21.24
C PHE A 370 5.37 2.87 21.25
N ILE A 371 5.89 3.49 20.18
CA ILE A 371 5.89 4.94 19.96
C ILE A 371 5.38 5.25 18.56
N GLY A 372 4.82 6.45 18.34
CA GLY A 372 4.50 6.90 16.98
C GLY A 372 5.76 6.91 16.10
N GLY A 373 5.68 6.27 14.93
CA GLY A 373 6.77 6.27 13.94
C GLY A 373 6.87 7.57 13.16
N LEU A 374 8.04 7.78 12.56
CA LEU A 374 8.36 8.75 11.49
C LEU A 374 7.37 9.93 11.35
N SER A 375 7.51 10.92 12.24
CA SER A 375 6.78 12.20 12.23
C SER A 375 5.25 12.16 12.31
N GLY A 376 4.63 11.01 12.63
CA GLY A 376 3.20 10.93 12.90
C GLY A 376 2.46 9.96 11.96
N PRO A 377 1.22 10.27 11.52
CA PRO A 377 0.42 9.43 10.63
C PRO A 377 0.85 9.57 9.16
N GLY A 378 2.16 9.70 8.91
CA GLY A 378 2.74 9.86 7.57
C GLY A 378 2.87 11.29 7.07
#